data_AF-A0A960CY47-F1
#
_entry.id   AF-A0A960CY47-F1
#
_cell.length_a   1.000
_cell.length_b   1.000
_cell.length_c   1.000
_cell.angle_alpha   90.00
_cell.angle_beta   90.00
_cell.angle_gamma   90.00
#
_symmetry.space_group_name_H-M   'P 1'
#
loop_
_entity.id
_entity.type
_entity.pdbx_description
1 polymer ?
#
loop_
_entity_poly.entity_id
_entity_poly.type
_entity_poly.pdbx_seq_one_letter_code
_entity_poly.pdbx_strand_id
1 'polypeptide(L)'
;VMHLALDCGAVVVPAKSDEHDAAAASISHLPHLLAEALAVTAGEVPLAFALAAGSFRDGTRVAATAPDLVRAMCEANVEQLLPALDRTLELLNQTRQSLAERDSVAELVEAGHAARARYDGFSRPQIVTIAIGEENWREELAAAGRSGAVIRSALPGPGNPR
;
A
#
# COMPACT_ATOMS: atom_id res chain seq x y z
N VAL A 1 19.66 -2.78 -13.32
CA VAL A 1 18.23 -2.87 -12.97
C VAL A 1 17.47 -1.59 -13.30
N MET A 2 17.90 -0.41 -12.84
CA MET A 2 17.20 0.86 -13.14
C MET A 2 16.99 1.11 -14.65
N HIS A 3 18.04 1.01 -15.47
CA HIS A 3 17.92 1.20 -16.93
C HIS A 3 16.91 0.23 -17.56
N LEU A 4 16.99 -1.06 -17.25
CA LEU A 4 16.02 -2.05 -17.72
C LEU A 4 14.58 -1.70 -17.32
N ALA A 5 14.35 -1.25 -16.09
CA ALA A 5 13.02 -0.84 -15.65
C ALA A 5 12.51 0.36 -16.46
N LEU A 6 13.37 1.35 -16.72
CA LEU A 6 13.03 2.52 -17.54
C LEU A 6 12.78 2.15 -19.01
N ASP A 7 13.59 1.25 -19.57
CA ASP A 7 13.43 0.77 -20.96
C ASP A 7 12.11 0.02 -21.16
N CYS A 8 11.61 -0.64 -20.10
CA CYS A 8 10.28 -1.24 -20.07
C CYS A 8 9.13 -0.23 -19.82
N GLY A 9 9.43 1.07 -19.72
CA GLY A 9 8.45 2.12 -19.43
C GLY A 9 7.97 2.17 -17.97
N ALA A 10 8.67 1.51 -17.05
CA ALA A 10 8.31 1.53 -15.63
C ALA A 10 8.69 2.86 -14.98
N VAL A 11 7.98 3.18 -13.89
CA VAL A 11 8.32 4.29 -13.00
C VAL A 11 9.07 3.73 -11.81
N VAL A 12 10.31 4.14 -11.61
CA VAL A 12 11.15 3.59 -10.54
C VAL A 12 11.00 4.44 -9.28
N VAL A 13 10.54 3.83 -8.20
CA VAL A 13 10.50 4.42 -6.85
C VAL A 13 11.69 3.85 -6.08
N PRO A 14 12.69 4.66 -5.70
CA PRO A 14 13.75 4.18 -4.83
C PRO A 14 13.20 3.95 -3.42
N ALA A 15 13.59 2.85 -2.78
CA ALA A 15 13.25 2.56 -1.40
C ALA A 15 14.33 1.70 -0.77
N LYS A 16 14.53 1.81 0.54
CA LYS A 16 15.23 0.76 1.29
C LYS A 16 14.33 -0.46 1.44
N SER A 17 14.93 -1.62 1.71
CA SER A 17 14.19 -2.89 1.80
C SER A 17 13.12 -2.85 2.91
N ASP A 18 13.49 -2.36 4.08
CA ASP A 18 12.61 -2.21 5.24
C ASP A 18 11.44 -1.25 4.96
N GLU A 19 11.73 -0.11 4.30
CA GLU A 19 10.71 0.88 3.91
C GLU A 19 9.74 0.31 2.87
N HIS A 20 10.26 -0.45 1.91
CA HIS A 20 9.45 -1.16 0.92
C HIS A 20 8.54 -2.19 1.60
N ASP A 21 9.08 -2.99 2.50
CA ASP A 21 8.34 -4.08 3.13
C ASP A 21 7.25 -3.54 4.06
N ALA A 22 7.51 -2.46 4.80
CA ALA A 22 6.51 -1.73 5.58
C ALA A 22 5.39 -1.16 4.69
N ALA A 23 5.74 -0.59 3.54
CA ALA A 23 4.77 -0.10 2.58
C ALA A 23 3.93 -1.26 2.01
N ALA A 24 4.56 -2.33 1.51
CA ALA A 24 3.91 -3.50 0.95
C ALA A 24 2.97 -4.19 1.94
N ALA A 25 3.37 -4.29 3.21
CA ALA A 25 2.51 -4.75 4.29
C ALA A 25 1.21 -3.94 4.36
N SER A 26 1.31 -2.61 4.32
CA SER A 26 0.19 -1.69 4.49
C SER A 26 -0.73 -1.59 3.26
N ILE A 27 -0.17 -1.57 2.05
CA ILE A 27 -0.93 -1.28 0.81
C ILE A 27 -1.17 -2.49 -0.09
N SER A 28 -0.61 -3.66 0.23
CA SER A 28 -0.77 -4.89 -0.55
C SER A 28 -1.18 -6.08 0.32
N HIS A 29 -0.40 -6.44 1.34
CA HIS A 29 -0.63 -7.67 2.11
C HIS A 29 -1.86 -7.55 3.01
N LEU A 30 -1.94 -6.49 3.82
CA LEU A 30 -3.10 -6.24 4.68
C LEU A 30 -4.42 -6.14 3.88
N PRO A 31 -4.50 -5.42 2.72
CA PRO A 31 -5.67 -5.46 1.87
C PRO A 31 -6.11 -6.85 1.41
N HIS A 32 -5.19 -7.80 1.19
CA HIS A 32 -5.58 -9.18 0.93
C HIS A 32 -6.26 -9.80 2.15
N LEU A 33 -5.67 -9.69 3.35
CA LEU A 33 -6.29 -10.22 4.57
C LEU A 33 -7.68 -9.63 4.84
N LEU A 34 -7.87 -8.34 4.61
CA LEU A 34 -9.16 -7.67 4.75
C LEU A 34 -10.18 -8.17 3.72
N ALA A 35 -9.75 -8.40 2.47
CA ALA A 35 -10.60 -8.95 1.42
C ALA A 35 -11.03 -10.39 1.71
N GLU A 36 -10.11 -11.24 2.20
CA GLU A 36 -10.42 -12.61 2.63
C GLU A 36 -11.44 -12.61 3.77
N ALA A 37 -11.21 -11.81 4.81
CA ALA A 37 -12.12 -11.70 5.95
C ALA A 37 -13.51 -11.22 5.51
N LEU A 38 -13.58 -10.20 4.66
CA LEU A 38 -14.83 -9.68 4.11
C LEU A 38 -15.59 -10.73 3.29
N ALA A 39 -14.89 -11.51 2.46
CA ALA A 39 -15.49 -12.57 1.66
C ALA A 39 -16.05 -13.70 2.53
N VAL A 40 -15.29 -14.15 3.54
CA VAL A 40 -15.74 -15.17 4.51
C VAL A 40 -16.98 -14.71 5.26
N THR A 41 -16.96 -13.50 5.83
CA THR A 41 -18.10 -12.96 6.59
C THR A 41 -19.36 -12.84 5.73
N ALA A 42 -19.25 -12.40 4.47
CA ALA A 42 -20.41 -12.32 3.59
C ALA A 42 -20.98 -13.71 3.22
N GLY A 43 -20.12 -14.73 3.12
CA GLY A 43 -20.53 -16.11 2.83
C GLY A 43 -21.39 -16.75 3.90
N GLU A 44 -21.38 -16.23 5.12
CA GLU A 44 -22.21 -16.70 6.24
C GLU A 44 -23.67 -16.21 6.15
N VAL A 45 -23.97 -15.24 5.27
CA VAL A 45 -25.31 -14.65 5.12
C VAL A 45 -25.93 -15.08 3.79
N PRO A 46 -26.94 -15.98 3.78
CA PRO A 46 -27.45 -16.60 2.54
C PRO A 46 -27.88 -15.61 1.44
N LEU A 47 -28.41 -14.45 1.81
CA LEU A 47 -28.87 -13.44 0.87
C LEU A 47 -27.75 -12.50 0.37
N ALA A 48 -26.60 -12.45 1.03
CA ALA A 48 -25.57 -11.44 0.79
C ALA A 48 -25.01 -11.50 -0.64
N PHE A 49 -24.68 -12.69 -1.15
CA PHE A 49 -24.15 -12.83 -2.51
C PHE A 49 -25.17 -12.48 -3.59
N ALA A 50 -26.47 -12.65 -3.33
CA ALA A 50 -27.52 -12.24 -4.26
C ALA A 50 -27.69 -10.71 -4.33
N LEU A 51 -27.33 -9.99 -3.26
CA LEU A 51 -27.42 -8.52 -3.18
C LEU A 51 -26.08 -7.81 -3.41
N ALA A 52 -24.99 -8.57 -3.52
CA ALA A 52 -23.65 -8.02 -3.68
C ALA A 52 -23.55 -7.15 -4.96
N ALA A 53 -23.00 -5.95 -4.79
CA ALA A 53 -22.83 -4.97 -5.86
C ALA A 53 -21.35 -4.58 -6.03
N GLY A 54 -21.09 -3.42 -6.63
CA GLY A 54 -19.74 -2.94 -6.94
C GLY A 54 -18.82 -2.87 -5.72
N SER A 55 -19.29 -2.36 -4.58
CA SER A 55 -18.47 -2.23 -3.36
C SER A 55 -17.97 -3.59 -2.84
N PHE A 56 -18.84 -4.60 -2.82
CA PHE A 56 -18.44 -5.95 -2.42
C PHE A 56 -17.48 -6.58 -3.44
N ARG A 57 -17.80 -6.45 -4.73
CA ARG A 57 -16.94 -6.97 -5.82
C ARG A 57 -15.54 -6.37 -5.75
N ASP A 58 -15.43 -5.06 -5.61
CA ASP A 58 -14.14 -4.37 -5.57
C ASP A 58 -13.40 -4.63 -4.26
N GLY A 59 -14.13 -4.65 -3.14
CA GLY A 59 -13.59 -4.95 -1.81
C GLY A 59 -13.08 -6.38 -1.64
N THR A 60 -13.58 -7.32 -2.44
CA THR A 60 -13.17 -8.74 -2.42
C THR A 60 -12.39 -9.16 -3.67
N ARG A 61 -12.14 -8.27 -4.63
CA ARG A 61 -11.47 -8.60 -5.91
C ARG A 61 -10.14 -9.34 -5.71
N VAL A 62 -9.36 -8.95 -4.71
CA VAL A 62 -8.03 -9.54 -4.44
C VAL A 62 -8.09 -10.88 -3.70
N ALA A 63 -9.25 -11.26 -3.13
CA ALA A 63 -9.46 -12.61 -2.57
C ALA A 63 -9.52 -13.69 -3.67
N ALA A 64 -9.61 -13.30 -4.95
CA ALA A 64 -9.47 -14.22 -6.08
C ALA A 64 -8.01 -14.54 -6.45
N THR A 65 -7.03 -13.92 -5.79
CA THR A 65 -5.61 -14.23 -5.99
C THR A 65 -5.33 -15.67 -5.54
N ALA A 66 -4.39 -16.36 -6.20
CA ALA A 66 -4.04 -17.73 -5.83
C ALA A 66 -3.64 -17.82 -4.34
N PRO A 67 -4.27 -18.71 -3.54
CA PRO A 67 -4.05 -18.74 -2.09
C PRO A 67 -2.58 -18.90 -1.68
N ASP A 68 -1.81 -19.72 -2.40
CA ASP A 68 -0.38 -19.91 -2.10
C ASP A 68 0.44 -18.63 -2.31
N LEU A 69 0.05 -17.76 -3.24
CA LEU A 69 0.71 -16.47 -3.44
C LEU A 69 0.38 -15.49 -2.31
N VAL A 70 -0.88 -15.44 -1.89
CA VAL A 70 -1.30 -14.59 -0.74
C VAL A 70 -0.58 -15.02 0.51
N ARG A 71 -0.55 -16.33 0.79
CA ARG A 71 0.20 -16.90 1.91
C ARG A 71 1.68 -16.57 1.84
N ALA A 72 2.33 -16.80 0.70
CA ALA A 72 3.75 -16.51 0.54
C ALA A 72 4.09 -15.03 0.81
N MET A 73 3.29 -14.09 0.27
CA MET A 73 3.50 -12.65 0.50
C MET A 73 3.29 -12.25 1.96
N CYS A 74 2.23 -12.74 2.60
CA CYS A 74 1.92 -12.39 3.98
C CYS A 74 2.90 -13.02 4.98
N GLU A 75 3.18 -14.32 4.85
CA GLU A 75 4.06 -15.08 5.75
C GLU A 75 5.52 -14.60 5.65
N ALA A 76 5.99 -14.23 4.44
CA ALA A 76 7.35 -13.73 4.24
C ALA A 76 7.59 -12.32 4.82
N ASN A 77 6.54 -11.55 5.08
CA ASN A 77 6.62 -10.16 5.55
C ASN A 77 5.91 -9.95 6.90
N VAL A 78 5.91 -10.98 7.75
CA VAL A 78 5.16 -10.99 9.01
C VAL A 78 5.56 -9.85 9.96
N GLU A 79 6.84 -9.51 10.02
CA GLU A 79 7.35 -8.47 10.93
C GLU A 79 6.74 -7.09 10.64
N GLN A 80 6.49 -6.77 9.37
CA GLN A 80 5.87 -5.52 8.97
C GLN A 80 4.34 -5.62 8.88
N LEU A 81 3.81 -6.81 8.59
CA LEU A 81 2.37 -7.04 8.48
C LEU A 81 1.66 -7.00 9.83
N LEU A 82 2.27 -7.56 10.88
CA LEU A 82 1.66 -7.61 12.22
C LEU A 82 1.28 -6.21 12.75
N PRO A 83 2.19 -5.19 12.77
CA PRO A 83 1.82 -3.85 13.22
C PRO A 83 0.71 -3.20 12.39
N ALA A 84 0.69 -3.42 11.07
CA ALA A 84 -0.34 -2.88 10.19
C ALA A 84 -1.71 -3.53 10.47
N LEU A 85 -1.73 -4.84 10.73
CA LEU A 85 -2.92 -5.56 11.12
C LEU A 85 -3.42 -5.13 12.50
N ASP A 86 -2.54 -5.02 13.50
CA ASP A 86 -2.89 -4.58 14.85
C ASP A 86 -3.51 -3.18 14.84
N ARG A 87 -2.93 -2.26 14.08
CA ARG A 87 -3.49 -0.91 13.93
C ARG A 87 -4.89 -0.93 13.30
N THR A 88 -5.12 -1.83 12.34
CA THR A 88 -6.43 -1.98 11.71
C THR A 88 -7.45 -2.57 12.67
N LEU A 89 -7.07 -3.58 13.45
CA LEU A 89 -7.91 -4.17 14.48
C LEU A 89 -8.28 -3.14 15.55
N GLU A 90 -7.34 -2.29 15.96
CA GLU A 90 -7.60 -1.21 16.90
C GLU A 90 -8.68 -0.24 16.38
N LEU A 91 -8.55 0.21 15.12
CA LEU A 91 -9.53 1.09 14.47
C LEU A 91 -10.92 0.46 14.38
N LEU A 92 -10.99 -0.83 14.01
CA LEU A 92 -12.26 -1.56 13.93
C LEU A 92 -12.89 -1.77 15.31
N ASN A 93 -12.09 -2.03 16.34
CA ASN A 93 -12.56 -2.19 17.72
C ASN A 93 -13.10 -0.86 18.28
N GLN A 94 -12.40 0.26 18.04
CA GLN A 94 -12.87 1.60 18.39
C GLN A 94 -14.19 1.93 17.70
N THR A 95 -14.30 1.60 16.40
CA THR A 95 -15.52 1.82 15.62
C THR A 95 -16.67 0.96 16.13
N ARG A 96 -16.42 -0.32 16.44
CA ARG A 96 -17.41 -1.21 17.06
C ARG A 96 -17.92 -0.63 18.38
N GLN A 97 -17.02 -0.15 19.23
CA GLN A 97 -17.39 0.45 20.51
C GLN A 97 -18.26 1.70 20.32
N SER A 98 -17.82 2.62 19.45
CA SER A 98 -18.57 3.85 19.15
C SER A 98 -19.95 3.55 18.56
N LEU A 99 -20.04 2.55 17.67
CA LEU A 99 -21.32 2.11 17.10
C LEU A 99 -22.25 1.53 18.17
N ALA A 100 -21.72 0.73 19.10
CA ALA A 100 -22.52 0.11 20.16
C ALA A 100 -22.98 1.10 21.25
N GLU A 101 -22.17 2.11 21.56
CA GLU A 101 -22.43 3.06 22.65
C GLU A 101 -23.14 4.34 22.16
N ARG A 102 -22.93 4.72 20.90
CA ARG A 102 -23.30 6.06 20.37
C ARG A 102 -23.97 6.01 19.00
N ASP A 103 -24.24 4.82 18.47
CA ASP A 103 -24.81 4.61 17.13
C ASP A 103 -24.04 5.37 16.01
N SER A 104 -22.72 5.47 16.16
CA SER A 104 -21.89 6.30 15.27
C SER A 104 -20.63 5.58 14.78
N VAL A 105 -20.30 5.82 13.51
CA VAL A 105 -19.04 5.42 12.86
C VAL A 105 -18.26 6.63 12.33
N ALA A 106 -18.67 7.85 12.71
CA ALA A 106 -18.20 9.09 12.09
C ALA A 106 -16.67 9.23 12.11
N GLU A 107 -16.03 8.88 13.22
CA GLU A 107 -14.58 9.02 13.38
C GLU A 107 -13.81 8.21 12.32
N LEU A 108 -14.14 6.93 12.14
CA LEU A 108 -13.47 6.09 11.13
C LEU A 108 -13.83 6.53 9.71
N VAL A 109 -15.10 6.88 9.46
CA VAL A 109 -15.55 7.30 8.13
C VAL A 109 -14.85 8.58 7.69
N GLU A 110 -14.78 9.60 8.54
CA GLU A 110 -14.12 10.87 8.23
C GLU A 110 -12.60 10.70 8.07
N ALA A 111 -11.97 9.96 8.99
CA ALA A 111 -10.53 9.68 8.90
C ALA A 111 -10.18 8.89 7.63
N GLY A 112 -10.98 7.89 7.27
CA GLY A 112 -10.83 7.08 6.07
C GLY A 112 -11.06 7.90 4.79
N HIS A 113 -12.09 8.74 4.77
CA HIS A 113 -12.37 9.66 3.66
C HIS A 113 -11.20 10.64 3.43
N ALA A 114 -10.70 11.26 4.51
CA ALA A 114 -9.55 12.15 4.45
C ALA A 114 -8.28 11.42 3.97
N ALA A 115 -8.05 10.19 4.42
CA ALA A 115 -6.92 9.37 3.95
C ALA A 115 -7.00 9.06 2.46
N ARG A 116 -8.21 8.72 1.97
CA ARG A 116 -8.43 8.48 0.55
C ARG A 116 -8.19 9.73 -0.30
N ALA A 117 -8.69 10.89 0.14
CA ALA A 117 -8.46 12.16 -0.55
C ALA A 117 -6.96 12.50 -0.64
N ARG A 118 -6.18 12.23 0.42
CA ARG A 118 -4.71 12.39 0.38
C ARG A 118 -4.05 11.45 -0.63
N TYR A 119 -4.52 10.20 -0.75
CA TYR A 119 -4.02 9.26 -1.75
C TYR A 119 -4.34 9.73 -3.18
N ASP A 120 -5.57 10.15 -3.45
CA ASP A 120 -5.97 10.63 -4.78
C ASP A 120 -5.21 11.91 -5.18
N GLY A 121 -4.89 12.76 -4.21
CA GLY A 121 -4.05 13.95 -4.39
C GLY A 121 -2.54 13.72 -4.33
N PHE A 122 -2.07 12.48 -4.19
CA PHE A 122 -0.65 12.20 -3.97
C PHE A 122 0.18 12.46 -5.23
N SER A 123 1.11 13.42 -5.16
CA SER A 123 2.00 13.77 -6.27
C SER A 123 3.27 12.91 -6.28
N ARG A 124 3.76 12.58 -7.48
CA ARG A 124 5.01 11.82 -7.68
C ARG A 124 6.02 12.64 -8.47
N PRO A 125 6.74 13.58 -7.82
CA PRO A 125 7.69 14.45 -8.50
C PRO A 125 8.85 13.64 -9.09
N GLN A 126 9.46 14.15 -10.16
CA GLN A 126 10.60 13.49 -10.78
C GLN A 126 11.91 13.82 -10.03
N ILE A 127 12.72 12.80 -9.77
CA ILE A 127 14.09 12.96 -9.28
C ILE A 127 14.96 13.36 -10.48
N VAL A 128 15.55 14.56 -10.41
CA VAL A 128 16.43 15.10 -11.46
C VAL A 128 17.77 15.62 -10.92
N THR A 129 17.84 15.92 -9.63
CA THR A 129 18.99 16.59 -9.02
C THR A 129 20.06 15.64 -8.49
N ILE A 130 19.68 14.42 -8.09
CA ILE A 130 20.57 13.45 -7.46
C ILE A 130 21.49 12.81 -8.51
N ALA A 131 22.81 12.92 -8.30
CA ALA A 131 23.82 12.28 -9.13
C ALA A 131 24.35 10.99 -8.48
N ILE A 132 24.28 9.89 -9.22
CA ILE A 132 24.76 8.59 -8.76
C ILE A 132 26.28 8.63 -8.64
N GLY A 133 26.81 8.32 -7.46
CA GLY A 133 28.25 8.26 -7.19
C GLY A 133 28.82 9.49 -6.48
N GLU A 134 28.03 10.55 -6.27
CA GLU A 134 28.41 11.68 -5.40
C GLU A 134 28.34 11.29 -3.92
N GLU A 135 28.84 12.14 -3.02
CA GLU A 135 28.73 11.88 -1.58
C GLU A 135 27.25 11.76 -1.17
N ASN A 136 26.91 10.81 -0.30
CA ASN A 136 25.55 10.59 0.25
C ASN A 136 24.42 10.30 -0.76
N TRP A 137 24.71 10.08 -2.05
CA TRP A 137 23.68 9.89 -3.09
C TRP A 137 22.63 8.81 -2.75
N ARG A 138 23.00 7.75 -2.02
CA ARG A 138 22.07 6.69 -1.59
C ARG A 138 21.06 7.16 -0.54
N GLU A 139 21.50 8.00 0.38
CA GLU A 139 20.67 8.53 1.45
C GLU A 139 19.68 9.55 0.89
N GLU A 140 20.17 10.43 0.01
CA GLU A 140 19.34 11.38 -0.73
C GLU A 140 18.31 10.65 -1.59
N LEU A 141 18.72 9.58 -2.27
CA LEU A 141 17.83 8.80 -3.12
C LEU A 141 16.74 8.09 -2.29
N ALA A 142 17.11 7.52 -1.14
CA ALA A 142 16.14 6.94 -0.21
C ALA A 142 15.21 8.00 0.40
N ALA A 143 15.69 9.22 0.64
CA ALA A 143 14.87 10.33 1.13
C ALA A 143 13.87 10.81 0.07
N ALA A 144 14.31 10.92 -1.18
CA ALA A 144 13.46 11.24 -2.31
C ALA A 144 12.39 10.15 -2.53
N GLY A 145 12.76 8.88 -2.37
CA GLY A 145 11.83 7.76 -2.37
C GLY A 145 10.71 7.90 -1.34
N ARG A 146 11.09 8.17 -0.08
CA ARG A 146 10.14 8.40 1.02
C ARG A 146 9.17 9.55 0.78
N SER A 147 9.60 10.60 0.05
CA SER A 147 8.72 11.71 -0.32
C SER A 147 7.82 11.42 -1.52
N GLY A 148 7.89 10.22 -2.10
CA GLY A 148 7.12 9.82 -3.27
C GLY A 148 7.75 10.24 -4.59
N ALA A 149 8.98 10.75 -4.58
CA ALA A 149 9.68 11.10 -5.80
C ALA A 149 10.11 9.85 -6.57
N VAL A 150 10.12 9.97 -7.90
CA VAL A 150 10.31 8.86 -8.82
C VAL A 150 11.37 9.16 -9.87
N ILE A 151 12.04 8.11 -10.34
CA ILE A 151 12.94 8.18 -11.48
C ILE A 151 12.14 7.80 -12.74
N ARG A 152 12.10 8.72 -13.71
CA ARG A 152 11.43 8.54 -15.02
C ARG A 152 12.41 8.56 -16.19
N SER A 153 13.66 8.92 -15.93
CA SER A 153 14.75 8.99 -16.90
C SER A 153 16.06 8.67 -16.18
N ALA A 154 17.10 8.32 -16.92
CA ALA A 154 18.41 8.05 -16.34
C ALA A 154 18.88 9.23 -15.46
N LEU A 155 19.37 8.91 -14.26
CA LEU A 155 20.00 9.88 -13.37
C LEU A 155 21.44 10.17 -13.84
N PRO A 156 21.96 11.39 -13.60
CA PRO A 156 23.34 11.72 -13.93
C PRO A 156 24.33 10.89 -13.12
N GLY A 157 25.52 10.62 -13.67
CA GLY A 157 26.57 9.85 -13.00
C GLY A 157 27.88 9.75 -13.81
N PRO A 158 28.91 9.02 -13.31
CA PRO A 158 30.26 9.02 -13.87
C PRO A 158 30.38 8.60 -15.35
N GLY A 159 29.38 7.92 -15.91
CA GLY A 159 29.30 7.53 -17.34
C GLY A 159 28.19 8.22 -18.13
N ASN A 160 27.47 9.16 -17.51
CA ASN A 160 26.36 9.92 -18.11
C ASN A 160 26.32 11.32 -17.48
N PRO A 161 27.27 12.22 -17.84
CA PRO A 161 27.21 13.61 -17.42
C PRO A 161 25.98 14.28 -18.05
N ARG A 162 25.38 15.24 -17.32
CA ARG A 162 24.18 15.96 -17.76
C ARG A 162 24.33 16.59 -19.15
#